data_AF-A0A813FCH4-F1
#
_entry.id   AF-A0A813FCH4-F1
#
_cell.length_a   1.000
_cell.length_b   1.000
_cell.length_c   1.000
_cell.angle_alpha   90.00
_cell.angle_beta   90.00
_cell.angle_gamma   90.00
#
_symmetry.space_group_name_H-M   'P 1'
#
loop_
_entity.id
_entity.type
_entity.pdbx_description
1 polymer ?
#
loop_
_entity_poly.entity_id
_entity_poly.type
_entity_poly.pdbx_seq_one_letter_code
_entity_poly.pdbx_strand_id
1 'polypeptide(L)'
;MDRQTWEWAKELLQMMGPEHLLGLAIGNELEMFHIFTKELNVDAKCLKKLWDGDYAWNWFKQVVSEFDAMGYARTPVTSIFGGLALGGNTSFFYDTPEARVNTFLSKAVSEYKMRYVFTFNFYPYFDPHLDMDDHTEDQCTASLAYSLCWEPNCNLPETTAVARKKMTNLTGNPDWPMWLGEMGWSSRYTASLLSDMKKCKDFSSAEVFQTFYQGFLGWNLSISNLTEPLTPPEQVFWFTMRDSSVFGIPEYFGLVSKCHDSHCKMTQDKPYMVSSPQSGSTGQGKKSTAGSAGHRFATSGR
;
A
#
# COMPACT_ATOMS: atom_id res chain seq x y z
N MET A 1 13.68 -0.44 -11.46
CA MET A 1 14.57 -0.96 -10.39
C MET A 1 16.00 -0.80 -10.84
N ASP A 2 16.84 -0.26 -10.00
CA ASP A 2 18.26 -0.07 -10.30
C ASP A 2 19.04 -1.37 -10.04
N ARG A 3 19.90 -1.75 -10.99
CA ARG A 3 20.77 -2.92 -10.86
C ARG A 3 21.69 -2.79 -9.65
N GLN A 4 22.14 -1.57 -9.34
CA GLN A 4 23.05 -1.33 -8.22
C GLN A 4 22.38 -1.65 -6.87
N THR A 5 21.10 -1.30 -6.70
CA THR A 5 20.35 -1.63 -5.49
C THR A 5 20.25 -3.14 -5.27
N TRP A 6 20.09 -3.91 -6.34
CA TRP A 6 20.08 -5.37 -6.24
C TRP A 6 21.45 -5.95 -5.87
N GLU A 7 22.56 -5.41 -6.40
CA GLU A 7 23.90 -5.84 -5.97
C GLU A 7 24.13 -5.60 -4.47
N TRP A 8 23.74 -4.44 -3.95
CA TRP A 8 23.82 -4.17 -2.51
C TRP A 8 22.90 -5.08 -1.68
N ALA A 9 21.71 -5.39 -2.19
CA ALA A 9 20.83 -6.35 -1.53
C ALA A 9 21.49 -7.73 -1.44
N LYS A 10 22.19 -8.18 -2.49
CA LYS A 10 22.92 -9.46 -2.45
C LYS A 10 24.03 -9.48 -1.41
N GLU A 11 24.79 -8.38 -1.26
CA GLU A 11 25.80 -8.26 -0.20
C GLU A 11 25.17 -8.40 1.20
N LEU A 12 24.04 -7.73 1.45
CA LEU A 12 23.31 -7.85 2.71
C LEU A 12 22.80 -9.28 2.93
N LEU A 13 22.22 -9.90 1.91
CA LEU A 13 21.71 -11.27 1.98
C LEU A 13 22.82 -12.24 2.39
N GLN A 14 24.01 -12.13 1.79
CA GLN A 14 25.17 -12.96 2.15
C GLN A 14 25.59 -12.79 3.62
N MET A 15 25.45 -11.59 4.19
CA MET A 15 25.73 -11.36 5.61
C MET A 15 24.64 -11.94 6.53
N MET A 16 23.39 -11.91 6.09
CA MET A 16 22.25 -12.38 6.88
C MET A 16 22.08 -13.89 6.87
N GLY A 17 22.32 -14.57 5.75
CA GLY A 17 22.04 -16.01 5.60
C GLY A 17 20.54 -16.32 5.37
N PRO A 18 20.22 -17.52 4.83
CA PRO A 18 18.86 -17.92 4.47
C PRO A 18 17.90 -18.10 5.64
N GLU A 19 18.41 -18.43 6.83
CA GLU A 19 17.62 -18.64 8.04
C GLU A 19 17.06 -17.36 8.66
N HIS A 20 17.55 -16.20 8.22
CA HIS A 20 17.15 -14.88 8.72
C HIS A 20 16.21 -14.13 7.78
N LEU A 21 15.70 -14.79 6.72
CA LEU A 21 14.88 -14.16 5.70
C LEU A 21 13.51 -14.82 5.56
N LEU A 22 12.45 -14.03 5.79
CA LEU A 22 11.05 -14.49 5.63
C LEU A 22 10.66 -14.67 4.15
N GLY A 23 11.10 -13.75 3.29
CA GLY A 23 10.72 -13.72 1.87
C GLY A 23 11.48 -12.63 1.11
N LEU A 24 11.43 -12.70 -0.22
CA LEU A 24 11.97 -11.68 -1.11
C LEU A 24 10.85 -11.01 -1.90
N ALA A 25 10.63 -9.72 -1.65
CA ALA A 25 9.74 -8.88 -2.45
C ALA A 25 10.51 -8.22 -3.60
N ILE A 26 10.00 -8.35 -4.82
CA ILE A 26 10.61 -7.81 -6.04
C ILE A 26 9.57 -6.93 -6.75
N GLY A 27 9.73 -5.63 -6.58
CA GLY A 27 8.73 -4.64 -7.01
C GLY A 27 7.70 -4.37 -5.93
N ASN A 28 7.29 -3.11 -5.86
CA ASN A 28 6.27 -2.60 -4.96
C ASN A 28 5.35 -1.67 -5.74
N GLU A 29 4.08 -2.04 -5.82
CA GLU A 29 2.99 -1.24 -6.41
C GLU A 29 3.30 -0.74 -7.83
N LEU A 30 3.92 -1.59 -8.64
CA LEU A 30 4.30 -1.23 -10.02
C LEU A 30 3.08 -0.87 -10.86
N GLU A 31 1.91 -1.40 -10.53
CA GLU A 31 0.63 -1.09 -11.18
C GLU A 31 0.21 0.37 -10.98
N MET A 32 0.67 1.03 -9.92
CA MET A 32 0.33 2.43 -9.66
C MET A 32 1.16 3.42 -10.50
N PHE A 33 2.17 2.97 -11.23
CA PHE A 33 3.05 3.86 -11.99
C PHE A 33 2.31 4.71 -13.04
N HIS A 34 1.20 4.20 -13.58
CA HIS A 34 0.39 4.96 -14.54
C HIS A 34 -0.44 6.08 -13.90
N ILE A 35 -0.67 6.02 -12.58
CA ILE A 35 -1.34 7.06 -11.80
C ILE A 35 -0.34 8.17 -11.46
N PHE A 36 0.89 7.81 -11.11
CA PHE A 36 1.94 8.75 -10.68
C PHE A 36 2.96 9.08 -11.78
N THR A 37 2.52 9.13 -13.04
CA THR A 37 3.42 9.34 -14.20
C THR A 37 4.23 10.63 -14.10
N LYS A 38 3.66 11.70 -13.55
CA LYS A 38 4.35 12.99 -13.40
C LYS A 38 5.38 12.96 -12.28
N GLU A 39 4.99 12.43 -11.13
CA GLU A 39 5.80 12.35 -9.91
C GLU A 39 6.99 11.40 -10.11
N LEU A 40 6.76 10.30 -10.83
CA LEU A 40 7.78 9.29 -11.12
C LEU A 40 8.55 9.55 -12.42
N ASN A 41 8.16 10.57 -13.19
CA ASN A 41 8.70 10.84 -14.53
C ASN A 41 8.65 9.59 -15.44
N VAL A 42 7.51 8.89 -15.42
CA VAL A 42 7.25 7.67 -16.19
C VAL A 42 6.36 8.01 -17.38
N ASP A 43 6.87 7.78 -18.59
CA ASP A 43 6.09 7.96 -19.82
C ASP A 43 5.35 6.68 -20.26
N ALA A 44 4.43 6.82 -21.20
CA ALA A 44 3.67 5.69 -21.75
C ALA A 44 4.57 4.62 -22.40
N LYS A 45 5.72 5.01 -22.94
CA LYS A 45 6.69 4.08 -23.53
C LYS A 45 7.35 3.22 -22.46
N CYS A 46 7.65 3.80 -21.30
CA CYS A 46 8.16 3.12 -20.13
C CYS A 46 7.14 2.12 -19.60
N LEU A 47 5.88 2.51 -19.40
CA LEU A 47 4.80 1.61 -18.97
C LEU A 47 4.61 0.46 -19.96
N LYS A 48 4.58 0.75 -21.26
CA LYS A 48 4.49 -0.28 -22.29
C LYS A 48 5.67 -1.25 -22.22
N LYS A 49 6.90 -0.76 -22.01
CA LYS A 49 8.07 -1.63 -21.86
C LYS A 49 7.99 -2.47 -20.57
N LEU A 50 7.55 -1.86 -19.47
CA LEU A 50 7.39 -2.49 -18.17
C LEU A 50 6.47 -3.72 -18.27
N TRP A 51 5.31 -3.51 -18.90
CA TRP A 51 4.23 -4.49 -18.96
C TRP A 51 4.21 -5.29 -20.27
N ASP A 52 3.88 -4.66 -21.40
CA ASP A 52 3.79 -5.36 -22.70
C ASP A 52 5.16 -5.84 -23.21
N GLY A 53 6.25 -5.17 -22.81
CA GLY A 53 7.62 -5.58 -23.10
C GLY A 53 8.17 -6.66 -22.16
N ASP A 54 7.33 -7.18 -21.24
CA ASP A 54 7.69 -8.19 -20.24
C ASP A 54 8.88 -7.82 -19.35
N TYR A 55 9.24 -6.53 -19.25
CA TYR A 55 10.40 -6.12 -18.45
C TYR A 55 10.20 -6.42 -16.97
N ALA A 56 9.02 -6.16 -16.40
CA ALA A 56 8.71 -6.50 -15.00
C ALA A 56 8.89 -8.00 -14.73
N TRP A 57 8.34 -8.85 -15.61
CA TRP A 57 8.42 -10.30 -15.47
C TRP A 57 9.84 -10.84 -15.65
N ASN A 58 10.56 -10.35 -16.67
CA ASN A 58 11.94 -10.78 -16.93
C ASN A 58 12.87 -10.35 -15.80
N TRP A 59 12.68 -9.15 -15.25
CA TRP A 59 13.41 -8.70 -14.07
C TRP A 59 13.10 -9.56 -12.84
N PHE A 60 11.82 -9.86 -12.58
CA PHE A 60 11.41 -10.75 -11.50
C PHE A 60 12.13 -12.10 -11.58
N LYS A 61 12.06 -12.77 -12.74
CA LYS A 61 12.73 -14.07 -12.95
C LYS A 61 14.24 -14.00 -12.76
N GLN A 62 14.87 -12.94 -13.28
CA GLN A 62 16.30 -12.76 -13.15
C GLN A 62 16.71 -12.66 -11.68
N VAL A 63 16.00 -11.81 -10.91
CA VAL A 63 16.28 -11.64 -9.47
C VAL A 63 16.06 -12.94 -8.71
N VAL A 64 14.97 -13.67 -8.96
CA VAL A 64 14.73 -14.97 -8.30
C VAL A 64 15.82 -15.99 -8.66
N SER A 65 16.25 -16.05 -9.92
CA SER A 65 17.33 -16.96 -10.34
C SER A 65 18.65 -16.65 -9.65
N GLU A 66 19.02 -15.36 -9.55
CA GLU A 66 20.22 -14.94 -8.83
C GLU A 66 20.11 -15.23 -7.32
N PHE A 67 18.93 -15.00 -6.74
CA PHE A 67 18.64 -15.31 -5.34
C PHE A 67 18.72 -16.82 -5.03
N ASP A 68 18.24 -17.66 -5.94
CA ASP A 68 18.32 -19.12 -5.83
C ASP A 68 19.75 -19.62 -5.92
N ALA A 69 20.55 -19.05 -6.83
CA ALA A 69 21.97 -19.34 -6.96
C ALA A 69 22.77 -19.00 -5.68
N MET A 70 22.25 -18.09 -4.85
CA MET A 70 22.82 -17.75 -3.54
C MET A 70 22.37 -18.68 -2.40
N GLY A 71 21.55 -19.71 -2.68
CA GLY A 71 21.11 -20.69 -1.69
C GLY A 71 19.70 -20.46 -1.11
N TYR A 72 18.92 -19.53 -1.67
CA TYR A 72 17.60 -19.16 -1.15
C TYR A 72 16.43 -19.83 -1.90
N ALA A 73 16.68 -20.94 -2.60
CA ALA A 73 15.68 -21.62 -3.45
C ALA A 73 14.39 -22.08 -2.74
N ARG A 74 14.39 -22.11 -1.39
CA ARG A 74 13.20 -22.44 -0.57
C ARG A 74 12.51 -21.22 0.00
N THR A 75 13.13 -20.05 -0.06
CA THR A 75 12.58 -18.82 0.52
C THR A 75 11.45 -18.29 -0.36
N PRO A 76 10.29 -17.93 0.22
CA PRO A 76 9.18 -17.33 -0.52
C PRO A 76 9.58 -16.11 -1.35
N VAL A 77 8.93 -15.94 -2.50
CA VAL A 77 9.14 -14.79 -3.39
C VAL A 77 7.80 -14.12 -3.69
N THR A 78 7.79 -12.80 -3.85
CA THR A 78 6.57 -12.05 -4.11
C THR A 78 6.83 -10.76 -4.89
N SER A 79 5.80 -10.23 -5.54
CA SER A 79 5.72 -8.83 -5.97
C SER A 79 4.56 -8.21 -5.20
N ILE A 80 4.76 -7.03 -4.65
CA ILE A 80 3.76 -6.37 -3.82
C ILE A 80 2.86 -5.50 -4.71
N PHE A 81 1.54 -5.62 -4.55
CA PHE A 81 0.55 -4.84 -5.29
C PHE A 81 -0.37 -4.06 -4.34
N GLY A 82 -0.82 -2.88 -4.71
CA GLY A 82 -1.78 -2.09 -3.97
C GLY A 82 -3.23 -2.47 -4.26
N GLY A 83 -4.17 -1.72 -3.67
CA GLY A 83 -5.62 -1.92 -3.85
C GLY A 83 -6.09 -1.88 -5.31
N LEU A 84 -5.37 -1.15 -6.18
CA LEU A 84 -5.69 -1.07 -7.61
C LEU A 84 -5.67 -2.43 -8.32
N ALA A 85 -4.86 -3.38 -7.84
CA ALA A 85 -4.85 -4.75 -8.38
C ALA A 85 -6.22 -5.43 -8.33
N LEU A 86 -7.12 -5.01 -7.43
CA LEU A 86 -8.47 -5.56 -7.31
C LEU A 86 -9.47 -4.95 -8.30
N GLY A 87 -9.14 -3.82 -8.95
CA GLY A 87 -10.02 -3.07 -9.85
C GLY A 87 -10.39 -3.75 -11.18
N GLY A 88 -9.94 -4.98 -11.41
CA GLY A 88 -10.43 -5.82 -12.51
C GLY A 88 -11.90 -6.24 -12.31
N ASN A 89 -12.42 -7.08 -13.21
CA ASN A 89 -13.76 -7.64 -13.02
C ASN A 89 -13.85 -8.50 -11.75
N THR A 90 -15.05 -8.95 -11.36
CA THR A 90 -15.24 -9.73 -10.11
C THR A 90 -14.41 -11.02 -10.02
N SER A 91 -13.94 -11.55 -11.14
CA SER A 91 -13.23 -12.83 -11.21
C SER A 91 -11.70 -12.71 -11.33
N PHE A 92 -11.20 -11.63 -11.91
CA PHE A 92 -9.78 -11.46 -12.26
C PHE A 92 -9.17 -10.21 -11.64
N PHE A 93 -7.84 -10.21 -11.49
CA PHE A 93 -7.11 -9.00 -11.13
C PHE A 93 -7.13 -7.98 -12.28
N TYR A 94 -6.76 -6.74 -11.98
CA TYR A 94 -6.63 -5.67 -12.97
C TYR A 94 -5.66 -6.08 -14.08
N ASP A 95 -6.02 -5.87 -15.35
CA ASP A 95 -5.21 -6.36 -16.48
C ASP A 95 -5.33 -5.51 -17.74
N THR A 96 -5.20 -4.20 -17.58
CA THR A 96 -5.17 -3.26 -18.71
C THR A 96 -3.74 -3.11 -19.25
N PRO A 97 -3.54 -2.48 -20.43
CA PRO A 97 -2.19 -2.19 -20.94
C PRO A 97 -1.31 -1.38 -19.97
N GLU A 98 -1.93 -0.55 -19.12
CA GLU A 98 -1.25 0.30 -18.14
C GLU A 98 -0.77 -0.47 -16.91
N ALA A 99 -1.45 -1.57 -16.57
CA ALA A 99 -1.05 -2.48 -15.51
C ALA A 99 -1.59 -3.90 -15.75
N ARG A 100 -0.66 -4.81 -16.05
CA ARG A 100 -0.91 -6.22 -16.42
C ARG A 100 -0.85 -7.15 -15.21
N VAL A 101 -1.58 -6.82 -14.13
CA VAL A 101 -1.45 -7.51 -12.84
C VAL A 101 -1.87 -8.96 -12.95
N ASN A 102 -3.05 -9.25 -13.54
CA ASN A 102 -3.51 -10.63 -13.70
C ASN A 102 -2.54 -11.46 -14.57
N THR A 103 -2.04 -10.88 -15.67
CA THR A 103 -1.06 -11.52 -16.54
C THR A 103 0.24 -11.83 -15.79
N PHE A 104 0.75 -10.89 -14.99
CA PHE A 104 1.95 -11.11 -14.17
C PHE A 104 1.74 -12.23 -13.14
N LEU A 105 0.66 -12.15 -12.37
CA LEU A 105 0.34 -13.13 -11.32
C LEU A 105 0.15 -14.53 -11.91
N SER A 106 -0.50 -14.66 -13.07
CA SER A 106 -0.64 -15.93 -13.79
C SER A 106 0.72 -16.57 -14.10
N LYS A 107 1.68 -15.77 -14.58
CA LYS A 107 3.05 -16.23 -14.87
C LYS A 107 3.76 -16.65 -13.58
N ALA A 108 3.68 -15.83 -12.53
CA ALA A 108 4.36 -16.09 -11.25
C ALA A 108 3.85 -17.36 -10.55
N VAL A 109 2.53 -17.53 -10.47
CA VAL A 109 1.86 -18.73 -9.95
C VAL A 109 2.26 -19.97 -10.74
N SER A 110 2.30 -19.87 -12.07
CA SER A 110 2.68 -20.99 -12.93
C SER A 110 4.15 -21.39 -12.74
N GLU A 111 5.05 -20.42 -12.68
CA GLU A 111 6.50 -20.65 -12.57
C GLU A 111 6.91 -21.14 -11.18
N TYR A 112 6.46 -20.47 -10.12
CA TYR A 112 6.99 -20.66 -8.77
C TYR A 112 6.05 -21.46 -7.85
N LYS A 113 4.82 -21.77 -8.29
CA LYS A 113 3.84 -22.51 -7.50
C LYS A 113 3.66 -21.88 -6.10
N MET A 114 3.44 -22.70 -5.08
CA MET A 114 3.25 -22.27 -3.68
C MET A 114 4.44 -21.52 -3.07
N ARG A 115 5.59 -21.42 -3.77
CA ARG A 115 6.69 -20.54 -3.36
C ARG A 115 6.39 -19.06 -3.63
N TYR A 116 5.51 -18.78 -4.61
CA TYR A 116 5.01 -17.43 -4.82
C TYR A 116 3.95 -17.11 -3.78
N VAL A 117 4.14 -16.02 -3.05
CA VAL A 117 3.16 -15.51 -2.08
C VAL A 117 2.48 -14.31 -2.70
N PHE A 118 1.14 -14.26 -2.68
CA PHE A 118 0.44 -13.05 -3.05
C PHE A 118 0.62 -12.02 -1.95
N THR A 119 1.05 -10.81 -2.27
CA THR A 119 1.27 -9.77 -1.26
C THR A 119 0.60 -8.48 -1.69
N PHE A 120 -0.22 -7.94 -0.79
CA PHE A 120 -0.99 -6.74 -1.05
C PHE A 120 -0.82 -5.66 -0.01
N ASN A 121 -0.76 -4.41 -0.46
CA ASN A 121 -0.82 -3.23 0.38
C ASN A 121 -2.25 -2.70 0.35
N PHE A 122 -2.96 -2.80 1.47
CA PHE A 122 -4.34 -2.34 1.59
C PHE A 122 -4.42 -1.24 2.64
N TYR A 123 -4.81 -0.06 2.19
CA TYR A 123 -4.92 1.13 3.00
C TYR A 123 -6.36 1.64 2.99
N PRO A 124 -7.19 1.27 4.00
CA PRO A 124 -8.51 1.87 4.18
C PRO A 124 -8.44 3.41 4.24
N TYR A 125 -7.33 3.96 4.75
CA TYR A 125 -7.06 5.40 4.78
C TYR A 125 -7.14 6.08 3.40
N PHE A 126 -6.81 5.38 2.33
CA PHE A 126 -6.81 5.89 0.95
C PHE A 126 -7.98 5.36 0.10
N ASP A 127 -8.96 4.71 0.71
CA ASP A 127 -10.07 4.12 -0.04
C ASP A 127 -10.90 5.22 -0.74
N PRO A 128 -11.01 5.19 -2.09
CA PRO A 128 -11.73 6.20 -2.86
C PRO A 128 -13.26 6.12 -2.70
N HIS A 129 -13.78 5.07 -2.04
CA HIS A 129 -15.21 4.87 -1.79
C HIS A 129 -15.68 5.42 -0.44
N LEU A 130 -14.79 6.05 0.33
CA LEU A 130 -15.17 6.73 1.57
C LEU A 130 -15.76 8.10 1.27
N ASP A 131 -16.94 8.35 1.82
CA ASP A 131 -17.72 9.57 1.64
C ASP A 131 -17.91 10.32 2.96
N MET A 132 -18.17 11.62 2.84
CA MET A 132 -18.60 12.43 3.98
C MET A 132 -20.02 12.03 4.39
N ASP A 133 -20.37 12.23 5.67
CA ASP A 133 -21.72 11.95 6.15
C ASP A 133 -22.74 12.86 5.43
N ASP A 134 -23.93 12.34 5.14
CA ASP A 134 -24.98 13.04 4.41
C ASP A 134 -25.28 14.43 5.01
N HIS A 135 -25.34 15.44 4.15
CA HIS A 135 -25.59 16.84 4.51
C HIS A 135 -24.53 17.48 5.43
N THR A 136 -23.33 16.94 5.49
CA THR A 136 -22.19 17.53 6.22
C THR A 136 -21.03 17.88 5.28
N GLU A 137 -20.18 18.82 5.69
CA GLU A 137 -18.97 19.18 4.93
C GLU A 137 -17.68 18.65 5.58
N ASP A 138 -17.74 18.21 6.84
CA ASP A 138 -16.59 17.88 7.68
C ASP A 138 -16.82 16.68 8.64
N GLN A 139 -17.92 15.94 8.52
CA GLN A 139 -18.16 14.70 9.28
C GLN A 139 -17.98 13.46 8.41
N CYS A 140 -17.37 12.41 8.95
CA CYS A 140 -17.07 11.16 8.25
C CYS A 140 -17.27 9.94 9.14
N THR A 141 -18.27 10.00 10.01
CA THR A 141 -18.53 9.00 11.07
C THR A 141 -18.80 7.63 10.47
N ALA A 142 -19.60 7.54 9.41
CA ALA A 142 -19.92 6.26 8.78
C ALA A 142 -18.69 5.63 8.12
N SER A 143 -17.91 6.44 7.39
CA SER A 143 -16.66 6.02 6.75
C SER A 143 -15.62 5.57 7.77
N LEU A 144 -15.50 6.27 8.91
CA LEU A 144 -14.62 5.85 10.01
C LEU A 144 -15.12 4.55 10.65
N ALA A 145 -16.41 4.41 10.92
CA ALA A 145 -16.96 3.19 11.50
C ALA A 145 -16.70 1.96 10.62
N TYR A 146 -16.84 2.10 9.30
CA TYR A 146 -16.53 1.04 8.33
C TYR A 146 -15.03 0.73 8.21
N SER A 147 -14.19 1.77 8.25
CA SER A 147 -12.74 1.62 8.02
C SER A 147 -11.95 1.19 9.25
N LEU A 148 -12.46 1.49 10.44
CA LEU A 148 -11.83 1.17 11.72
C LEU A 148 -12.36 -0.11 12.38
N CYS A 149 -13.37 -0.74 11.79
CA CYS A 149 -13.88 -2.01 12.28
C CYS A 149 -13.08 -3.19 11.70
N TRP A 150 -13.11 -4.32 12.39
CA TRP A 150 -12.29 -5.50 12.10
C TRP A 150 -13.12 -6.79 11.96
N GLU A 151 -14.43 -6.63 11.87
CA GLU A 151 -15.36 -7.71 11.54
C GLU A 151 -15.31 -8.04 10.03
N PRO A 152 -15.79 -9.21 9.60
CA PRO A 152 -15.66 -9.63 8.19
C PRO A 152 -16.26 -8.68 7.13
N ASN A 153 -17.24 -7.86 7.52
CA ASN A 153 -17.90 -6.88 6.65
C ASN A 153 -17.31 -5.47 6.76
N CYS A 154 -16.11 -5.35 7.32
CA CYS A 154 -15.37 -4.10 7.44
C CYS A 154 -14.40 -3.93 6.29
N ASN A 155 -13.97 -2.69 6.04
CA ASN A 155 -13.19 -2.31 4.87
C ASN A 155 -12.02 -3.26 4.59
N LEU A 156 -11.12 -3.42 5.55
CA LEU A 156 -9.89 -4.20 5.35
C LEU A 156 -10.17 -5.72 5.28
N PRO A 157 -10.92 -6.36 6.20
CA PRO A 157 -11.31 -7.76 6.06
C PRO A 157 -12.06 -8.07 4.76
N GLU A 158 -12.97 -7.20 4.33
CA GLU A 158 -13.75 -7.36 3.09
C GLU A 158 -12.84 -7.26 1.86
N THR A 159 -11.98 -6.25 1.80
CA THR A 159 -10.98 -6.08 0.72
C THR A 159 -10.06 -7.30 0.63
N THR A 160 -9.65 -7.82 1.79
CA THR A 160 -8.83 -9.03 1.88
C THR A 160 -9.59 -10.28 1.39
N ALA A 161 -10.89 -10.39 1.71
CA ALA A 161 -11.75 -11.45 1.19
C ALA A 161 -11.91 -11.39 -0.33
N VAL A 162 -12.00 -10.19 -0.91
CA VAL A 162 -12.03 -10.00 -2.37
C VAL A 162 -10.72 -10.47 -3.01
N ALA A 163 -9.58 -10.12 -2.43
CA ALA A 163 -8.27 -10.59 -2.89
C ALA A 163 -8.19 -12.13 -2.86
N ARG A 164 -8.56 -12.75 -1.74
CA ARG A 164 -8.59 -14.21 -1.56
C ARG A 164 -9.45 -14.92 -2.61
N LYS A 165 -10.62 -14.37 -2.95
CA LYS A 165 -11.49 -14.92 -4.00
C LYS A 165 -10.83 -14.87 -5.38
N LYS A 166 -10.22 -13.74 -5.74
CA LYS A 166 -9.51 -13.59 -7.02
C LYS A 166 -8.28 -14.51 -7.09
N MET A 167 -7.54 -14.67 -5.99
CA MET A 167 -6.46 -15.66 -5.88
C MET A 167 -6.97 -17.08 -6.11
N THR A 168 -8.09 -17.44 -5.49
CA THR A 168 -8.71 -18.76 -5.64
C THR A 168 -9.13 -19.00 -7.09
N ASN A 169 -9.74 -18.01 -7.73
CA ASN A 169 -10.13 -18.10 -9.14
C ASN A 169 -8.93 -18.27 -10.07
N LEU A 170 -7.83 -17.56 -9.79
CA LEU A 170 -6.61 -17.62 -10.59
C LEU A 170 -5.88 -18.96 -10.46
N THR A 171 -5.87 -19.52 -9.25
CA THR A 171 -5.01 -20.67 -8.91
C THR A 171 -5.77 -22.00 -8.83
N GLY A 172 -7.09 -21.95 -8.64
CA GLY A 172 -7.90 -23.09 -8.25
C GLY A 172 -7.66 -23.57 -6.80
N ASN A 173 -6.90 -22.81 -6.00
CA ASN A 173 -6.52 -23.20 -4.63
C ASN A 173 -6.82 -22.07 -3.63
N PRO A 174 -7.79 -22.24 -2.70
CA PRO A 174 -8.09 -21.22 -1.70
C PRO A 174 -6.98 -21.03 -0.68
N ASP A 175 -6.11 -22.02 -0.50
CA ASP A 175 -5.03 -22.05 0.50
C ASP A 175 -3.69 -21.53 -0.03
N TRP A 176 -3.69 -20.85 -1.18
CA TRP A 176 -2.47 -20.23 -1.69
C TRP A 176 -1.96 -19.15 -0.73
N PRO A 177 -0.67 -19.06 -0.38
CA PRO A 177 -0.19 -18.07 0.59
C PRO A 177 -0.53 -16.62 0.22
N MET A 178 -0.98 -15.85 1.21
CA MET A 178 -1.30 -14.43 1.13
C MET A 178 -0.70 -13.66 2.30
N TRP A 179 0.03 -12.60 1.99
CA TRP A 179 0.48 -11.59 2.95
C TRP A 179 -0.22 -10.26 2.69
N LEU A 180 -0.51 -9.53 3.76
CA LEU A 180 -0.85 -8.12 3.67
C LEU A 180 0.41 -7.32 3.99
N GLY A 181 1.09 -6.88 2.93
CA GLY A 181 2.43 -6.30 2.93
C GLY A 181 2.51 -4.94 3.63
N GLU A 182 1.45 -4.16 3.54
CA GLU A 182 1.33 -2.89 4.23
C GLU A 182 -0.13 -2.55 4.52
N MET A 183 -0.35 -1.92 5.68
CA MET A 183 -1.56 -1.20 6.03
C MET A 183 -1.23 -0.19 7.12
N GLY A 184 -1.95 0.93 7.16
CA GLY A 184 -1.68 1.93 8.17
C GLY A 184 -2.73 3.03 8.17
N TRP A 185 -2.65 3.83 9.22
CA TRP A 185 -3.43 5.04 9.36
C TRP A 185 -2.50 6.20 9.69
N SER A 186 -2.75 7.38 9.13
CA SER A 186 -1.90 8.56 9.39
C SER A 186 -2.33 9.27 10.66
N SER A 187 -1.37 9.64 11.52
CA SER A 187 -1.65 10.32 12.80
C SER A 187 -1.95 11.82 12.67
N ARG A 188 -1.92 12.35 11.44
CA ARG A 188 -2.28 13.72 11.05
C ARG A 188 -2.46 13.78 9.54
N TYR A 189 -3.12 14.83 9.05
CA TYR A 189 -3.33 15.03 7.63
C TYR A 189 -2.01 14.96 6.84
N THR A 190 -2.02 14.18 5.76
CA THR A 190 -0.95 14.13 4.75
C THR A 190 -1.48 14.65 3.43
N ALA A 191 -0.64 15.35 2.67
CA ALA A 191 -1.01 15.84 1.34
C ALA A 191 -1.26 14.70 0.34
N SER A 192 -0.83 13.47 0.64
CA SER A 192 -1.19 12.27 -0.13
C SER A 192 -2.65 11.84 0.04
N LEU A 193 -3.39 12.36 1.03
CA LEU A 193 -4.84 12.16 1.13
C LEU A 193 -5.57 13.11 0.18
N LEU A 194 -5.87 12.61 -1.02
CA LEU A 194 -6.48 13.41 -2.09
C LEU A 194 -8.00 13.53 -1.99
N SER A 195 -8.66 12.55 -1.36
CA SER A 195 -10.12 12.47 -1.21
C SER A 195 -10.69 13.59 -0.33
N ASP A 196 -12.01 13.67 -0.29
CA ASP A 196 -12.73 14.64 0.55
C ASP A 196 -12.58 14.35 2.06
N MET A 197 -12.11 13.17 2.44
CA MET A 197 -11.80 12.82 3.83
C MET A 197 -10.82 13.78 4.49
N LYS A 198 -10.00 14.51 3.73
CA LYS A 198 -9.13 15.58 4.26
C LYS A 198 -9.89 16.73 4.94
N LYS A 199 -11.20 16.88 4.67
CA LYS A 199 -12.07 17.87 5.31
C LYS A 199 -12.52 17.42 6.69
N CYS A 200 -12.58 16.11 6.93
CA CYS A 200 -12.93 15.52 8.21
C CYS A 200 -11.72 15.55 9.16
N LYS A 201 -11.80 16.37 10.21
CA LYS A 201 -10.66 16.54 11.16
C LYS A 201 -10.35 15.26 11.92
N ASP A 202 -11.37 14.46 12.21
CA ASP A 202 -11.22 13.20 12.93
C ASP A 202 -10.50 12.15 12.08
N PHE A 203 -10.59 12.24 10.75
CA PHE A 203 -10.04 11.24 9.85
C PHE A 203 -8.52 11.04 9.97
N SER A 204 -7.79 12.05 10.44
CA SER A 204 -6.36 11.91 10.74
C SER A 204 -6.04 12.32 12.17
N SER A 205 -6.97 12.12 13.10
CA SER A 205 -6.73 12.42 14.51
C SER A 205 -5.86 11.36 15.18
N ALA A 206 -5.29 11.72 16.34
CA ALA A 206 -4.51 10.78 17.14
C ALA A 206 -5.39 9.66 17.70
N GLU A 207 -6.66 9.96 17.97
CA GLU A 207 -7.67 9.05 18.49
C GLU A 207 -8.02 7.98 17.44
N VAL A 208 -8.26 8.39 16.20
CA VAL A 208 -8.52 7.46 15.09
C VAL A 208 -7.28 6.62 14.78
N PHE A 209 -6.10 7.24 14.76
CA PHE A 209 -4.83 6.52 14.63
C PHE A 209 -4.68 5.43 15.70
N GLN A 210 -4.89 5.77 16.98
CA GLN A 210 -4.82 4.80 18.07
C GLN A 210 -5.87 3.70 17.93
N THR A 211 -7.10 4.05 17.57
CA THR A 211 -8.20 3.10 17.36
C THR A 211 -7.85 2.09 16.26
N PHE A 212 -7.30 2.56 15.14
CA PHE A 212 -6.87 1.70 14.04
C PHE A 212 -5.83 0.67 14.51
N TYR A 213 -4.75 1.12 15.15
CA TYR A 213 -3.68 0.20 15.57
C TYR A 213 -4.07 -0.72 16.74
N GLN A 214 -4.97 -0.29 17.63
CA GLN A 214 -5.55 -1.17 18.64
C GLN A 214 -6.36 -2.30 17.99
N GLY A 215 -7.19 -1.97 17.00
CA GLY A 215 -7.95 -2.97 16.27
C GLY A 215 -7.05 -3.88 15.42
N PHE A 216 -6.01 -3.34 14.79
CA PHE A 216 -4.99 -4.12 14.09
C PHE A 216 -4.34 -5.17 15.00
N LEU A 217 -3.92 -4.77 16.20
CA LEU A 217 -3.30 -5.68 17.18
C LEU A 217 -4.30 -6.69 17.77
N GLY A 218 -5.59 -6.35 17.78
CA GLY A 218 -6.67 -7.22 18.24
C GLY A 218 -7.24 -8.14 17.16
N TRP A 219 -6.94 -7.89 15.88
CA TRP A 219 -7.49 -8.64 14.77
C TRP A 219 -6.87 -10.03 14.69
N ASN A 220 -7.71 -11.05 14.71
CA ASN A 220 -7.31 -12.45 14.59
C ASN A 220 -7.13 -12.92 13.13
N LEU A 221 -7.01 -11.96 12.20
CA LEU A 221 -6.91 -12.17 10.74
C LEU A 221 -8.13 -12.79 10.08
N SER A 222 -9.24 -12.92 10.81
CA SER A 222 -10.45 -13.51 10.24
C SER A 222 -10.99 -12.69 9.09
N ILE A 223 -11.34 -13.41 8.01
CA ILE A 223 -11.99 -12.87 6.82
C ILE A 223 -13.15 -13.81 6.45
N SER A 224 -14.25 -13.27 5.97
CA SER A 224 -15.41 -14.06 5.53
C SER A 224 -16.16 -13.32 4.44
N ASN A 225 -16.95 -14.07 3.66
CA ASN A 225 -17.89 -13.51 2.69
C ASN A 225 -19.34 -13.55 3.18
N LEU A 226 -19.58 -13.48 4.50
CA LEU A 226 -20.88 -13.61 5.17
C LEU A 226 -21.53 -15.01 5.07
N THR A 227 -21.16 -15.82 4.09
CA THR A 227 -21.74 -17.15 3.84
C THR A 227 -20.80 -18.30 4.19
N GLU A 228 -19.49 -18.11 4.08
CA GLU A 228 -18.47 -19.13 4.31
C GLU A 228 -17.19 -18.50 4.90
N PRO A 229 -16.47 -19.21 5.78
CA PRO A 229 -15.14 -18.80 6.22
C PRO A 229 -14.14 -18.90 5.05
N LEU A 230 -13.25 -17.93 4.92
CA LEU A 230 -12.17 -17.94 3.94
C LEU A 230 -10.81 -18.12 4.63
N THR A 231 -9.84 -18.69 3.92
CA THR A 231 -8.48 -18.85 4.44
C THR A 231 -7.85 -17.48 4.72
N PRO A 232 -7.45 -17.16 5.97
CA PRO A 232 -6.89 -15.86 6.33
C PRO A 232 -5.53 -15.60 5.66
N PRO A 233 -5.03 -14.36 5.64
CA PRO A 233 -3.62 -14.11 5.35
C PRO A 233 -2.73 -14.77 6.41
N GLU A 234 -1.56 -15.29 6.02
CA GLU A 234 -0.63 -15.89 7.00
C GLU A 234 0.20 -14.82 7.72
N GLN A 235 0.39 -13.66 7.11
CA GLN A 235 1.16 -12.55 7.66
C GLN A 235 0.52 -11.21 7.31
N VAL A 236 0.61 -10.28 8.25
CA VAL A 236 0.14 -8.91 8.09
C VAL A 236 1.17 -7.97 8.68
N PHE A 237 1.56 -6.97 7.90
CA PHE A 237 2.54 -5.97 8.28
C PHE A 237 1.88 -4.60 8.32
N TRP A 238 2.17 -3.84 9.38
CA TRP A 238 1.75 -2.45 9.43
C TRP A 238 2.83 -1.55 8.80
N PHE A 239 2.37 -0.49 8.17
CA PHE A 239 3.17 0.64 7.75
C PHE A 239 2.94 1.77 8.77
N THR A 240 3.94 2.26 9.48
CA THR A 240 5.35 1.85 9.51
C THR A 240 5.95 2.15 10.89
N MET A 241 7.23 1.85 11.09
CA MET A 241 7.90 2.17 12.36
C MET A 241 8.04 3.69 12.56
N ARG A 242 8.32 4.46 11.50
CA ARG A 242 8.66 5.89 11.59
C ARG A 242 7.95 6.74 10.54
N ASP A 243 7.66 8.00 10.88
CA ASP A 243 7.21 8.96 9.87
C ASP A 243 8.23 9.05 8.73
N SER A 244 7.73 9.22 7.52
CA SER A 244 8.52 9.18 6.29
C SER A 244 8.28 10.44 5.45
N SER A 245 9.08 10.59 4.40
CA SER A 245 8.78 11.54 3.35
C SER A 245 8.87 10.85 2.00
N VAL A 246 7.76 10.86 1.27
CA VAL A 246 7.63 10.21 -0.03
C VAL A 246 7.50 11.32 -1.07
N PHE A 247 8.47 11.38 -1.99
CA PHE A 247 8.57 12.47 -3.00
C PHE A 247 8.54 13.90 -2.40
N GLY A 248 9.09 14.06 -1.19
CA GLY A 248 9.10 15.34 -0.48
C GLY A 248 7.78 15.68 0.22
N ILE A 249 6.78 14.79 0.16
CA ILE A 249 5.53 14.90 0.92
C ILE A 249 5.73 14.20 2.27
N PRO A 250 5.59 14.91 3.41
CA PRO A 250 5.66 14.28 4.72
C PRO A 250 4.46 13.35 4.93
N GLU A 251 4.73 12.13 5.41
CA GLU A 251 3.71 11.14 5.74
C GLU A 251 3.85 10.69 7.19
N TYR A 252 2.72 10.48 7.86
CA TYR A 252 2.67 10.42 9.32
C TYR A 252 2.10 9.12 9.87
N PHE A 253 2.34 8.04 9.13
CA PHE A 253 1.95 6.67 9.45
C PHE A 253 2.85 5.98 10.48
N GLY A 254 3.95 6.61 10.89
CA GLY A 254 4.87 6.00 11.84
C GLY A 254 4.23 5.80 13.21
N LEU A 255 4.41 4.62 13.82
CA LEU A 255 4.14 4.42 15.25
C LEU A 255 5.05 5.29 16.12
N VAL A 256 6.23 5.64 15.61
CA VAL A 256 7.18 6.59 16.20
C VAL A 256 7.35 7.76 15.22
N SER A 257 7.56 8.98 15.72
CA SER A 257 7.73 10.13 14.82
C SER A 257 9.12 10.18 14.19
N LYS A 258 10.19 10.11 14.98
CA LYS A 258 11.58 10.29 14.52
C LYS A 258 12.51 9.17 14.98
N CYS A 259 13.70 9.12 14.39
CA CYS A 259 14.69 8.08 14.69
C CYS A 259 15.16 8.02 16.15
N HIS A 260 15.11 9.14 16.87
CA HIS A 260 15.59 9.28 18.25
C HIS A 260 14.46 9.35 19.28
N ASP A 261 13.20 9.24 18.83
CA ASP A 261 12.07 9.26 19.76
C ASP A 261 12.01 7.91 20.49
N SER A 262 11.97 7.96 21.82
CA SER A 262 11.90 6.78 22.69
C SER A 262 10.46 6.34 23.00
N HIS A 263 9.46 7.04 22.46
CA HIS A 263 8.04 6.82 22.79
C HIS A 263 7.20 6.63 21.53
N CYS A 264 6.25 5.69 21.63
CA CYS A 264 5.23 5.47 20.60
C CYS A 264 4.14 6.53 20.67
N LYS A 265 3.63 6.98 19.52
CA LYS A 265 2.51 7.93 19.41
C LYS A 265 1.25 7.42 20.13
N MET A 266 1.07 6.10 20.20
CA MET A 266 -0.08 5.47 20.88
C MET A 266 -0.05 5.62 22.41
N THR A 267 1.09 5.98 23.00
CA THR A 267 1.30 6.05 24.46
C THR A 267 1.39 7.47 25.01
N GLN A 268 1.27 8.48 24.14
CA GLN A 268 1.33 9.86 24.58
C GLN A 268 -0.05 10.28 25.06
N ASP A 269 -0.22 10.47 26.37
CA ASP A 269 -1.47 10.91 27.04
C ASP A 269 -1.98 12.30 26.60
N LYS A 270 -1.35 12.92 25.59
CA LYS A 270 -1.73 14.24 25.09
C LYS A 270 -1.81 14.20 23.56
N PRO A 271 -2.89 14.75 22.97
CA PRO A 271 -2.93 14.97 21.53
C PRO A 271 -1.69 15.77 21.13
N TYR A 272 -1.03 15.36 20.03
CA TYR A 272 0.14 16.03 19.47
C TYR A 272 -0.21 17.50 19.22
N MET A 273 0.09 18.37 20.19
CA MET A 273 -0.04 19.81 20.03
C MET A 273 0.95 20.21 18.94
N VAL A 274 0.41 20.58 17.78
CA VAL A 274 1.16 21.08 16.64
C VAL A 274 2.00 22.26 17.14
N SER A 275 3.32 22.09 17.22
CA SER A 275 4.20 23.25 17.15
C SER A 275 3.96 23.85 15.77
N SER A 276 3.20 24.96 15.70
CA SER A 276 3.00 25.73 14.47
C SER A 276 4.35 25.90 13.78
N PRO A 277 4.40 25.83 12.44
CA PRO A 277 5.64 26.14 11.74
C PRO A 277 6.11 27.50 12.23
N GLN A 278 7.29 27.54 12.85
CA GLN A 278 7.90 28.81 13.25
C GLN A 278 7.90 29.68 12.01
N SER A 279 7.19 30.80 12.10
CA SER A 279 7.20 31.84 11.09
C SER A 279 8.65 32.23 10.88
N GLY A 280 9.24 31.73 9.79
CA GLY A 280 10.55 32.13 9.33
C GLY A 280 10.52 33.64 9.13
N SER A 281 11.30 34.32 9.97
CA SER A 281 11.63 35.73 9.88
C SER A 281 11.87 36.15 8.42
N THR A 282 11.17 37.21 8.04
CA THR A 282 11.24 37.99 6.80
C THR A 282 12.63 38.10 6.17
N GLY A 283 12.77 37.58 4.95
CA GLY A 283 13.79 37.98 3.98
C GLY A 283 13.11 38.52 2.72
N GLN A 284 13.27 39.82 2.47
CA GLN A 284 12.68 40.55 1.35
C GLN A 284 13.15 40.04 -0.02
N GLY A 285 12.21 39.98 -0.98
CA GLY A 285 12.45 40.46 -2.34
C GLY A 285 12.44 39.42 -3.47
N LYS A 286 11.31 39.29 -4.17
CA LYS A 286 11.08 39.80 -5.55
C LYS A 286 9.77 39.25 -6.11
N LYS A 287 8.94 40.16 -6.62
CA LYS A 287 7.71 39.87 -7.36
C LYS A 287 8.03 39.10 -8.65
N SER A 288 7.28 38.03 -8.90
CA SER A 288 7.11 37.44 -10.21
C SER A 288 5.65 37.00 -10.36
N THR A 289 5.01 37.53 -11.39
CA THR A 289 3.62 37.32 -11.80
C THR A 289 3.52 36.14 -12.77
N ALA A 290 2.70 35.14 -12.45
CA ALA A 290 2.02 34.22 -13.38
C ALA A 290 1.05 33.39 -12.52
N GLY A 291 -0.26 33.44 -12.70
CA GLY A 291 -0.97 32.84 -13.82
C GLY A 291 -1.83 31.72 -13.25
N SER A 292 -3.05 32.06 -12.83
CA SER A 292 -4.00 31.10 -12.25
C SER A 292 -4.54 30.19 -13.36
N ALA A 293 -4.30 28.89 -13.25
CA ALA A 293 -5.02 27.88 -14.01
C ALA A 293 -5.71 26.95 -13.01
N GLY A 294 -7.04 27.13 -12.87
CA GLY A 294 -7.88 26.23 -12.10
C GLY A 294 -7.88 24.84 -12.72
N HIS A 295 -7.60 23.82 -11.91
CA HIS A 295 -7.83 22.43 -12.28
C HIS A 295 -9.26 22.05 -11.91
N ARG A 296 -10.12 21.96 -12.94
CA ARG A 296 -11.28 21.08 -12.95
C ARG A 296 -10.85 19.81 -13.67
N PHE A 297 -11.00 18.64 -13.04
CA PHE A 297 -11.07 17.39 -13.77
C PHE A 297 -12.43 16.75 -13.58
N ALA A 298 -12.89 16.19 -14.69
CA ALA A 298 -14.25 15.76 -14.95
C ALA A 298 -14.61 14.50 -14.18
N THR A 299 -15.81 14.50 -13.62
CA THR A 299 -16.59 13.33 -13.31
C THR A 299 -16.92 12.59 -14.61
N SER A 300 -16.40 11.39 -14.81
CA SER A 300 -17.00 10.44 -15.76
C SER A 300 -17.83 9.45 -14.94
N GLY A 301 -19.14 9.64 -14.99
CA GLY A 301 -20.10 8.66 -14.51
C GLY A 301 -20.24 7.50 -15.50
N ARG A 302 -20.64 6.35 -14.93
CA ARG A 302 -21.30 5.18 -15.51
C ARG A 302 -20.86 4.69 -16.89
#